data_AF-A0A1T4W6F6-F1
#
_entry.id   AF-A0A1T4W6F6-F1
#
_cell.length_a   1.000
_cell.length_b   1.000
_cell.length_c   1.000
_cell.angle_alpha   90.00
_cell.angle_beta   90.00
_cell.angle_gamma   90.00
#
_symmetry.space_group_name_H-M   'P 1'
#
loop_
_entity.id
_entity.type
_entity.pdbx_description
1 polymer ?
#
loop_
_entity_poly.entity_id
_entity_poly.type
_entity_poly.pdbx_seq_one_letter_code
_entity_poly.pdbx_strand_id
1 'polypeptide(L)'
;MSSERLSYPVEIMSRLLLLTPRRVQQLANEGVVEKTDRGRYDLIKSVQGYIRYLNDQIPNKASNDVGVQGARVDAEVERAKWLMHRAELARLDTEEKKSMLVDAEVQRRDAFRIARAVRTAVLNIPLRISQDLANDHDPLSVHRKLESALIEALTELADEISQMESDPIETKPPETIEPVVSIDQGGHD
;
A
#
# COMPACT_ATOMS: atom_id res chain seq x y z
N MET A 1 -58.76 1.38 -15.67
CA MET A 1 -57.59 1.46 -16.57
C MET A 1 -57.07 0.06 -16.78
N SER A 2 -57.42 -0.53 -17.91
CA SER A 2 -57.09 -1.92 -18.24
C SER A 2 -55.62 -1.98 -18.62
N SER A 3 -54.75 -2.29 -17.66
CA SER A 3 -53.34 -2.55 -17.96
C SER A 3 -53.26 -3.69 -18.96
N GLU A 4 -52.69 -3.40 -20.12
CA GLU A 4 -52.37 -4.35 -21.17
C GLU A 4 -51.59 -5.50 -20.54
N ARG A 5 -52.17 -6.71 -20.49
CA ARG A 5 -51.54 -7.87 -19.84
C ARG A 5 -50.40 -8.37 -20.71
N LEU A 6 -49.23 -7.78 -20.54
CA LEU A 6 -47.98 -8.18 -21.18
C LEU A 6 -47.52 -9.52 -20.58
N SER A 7 -48.03 -10.61 -21.17
CA SER A 7 -47.77 -11.97 -20.71
C SER A 7 -46.69 -12.65 -21.56
N TYR A 8 -45.63 -13.12 -20.92
CA TYR A 8 -44.46 -13.68 -21.59
C TYR A 8 -44.17 -15.12 -21.18
N PRO A 9 -43.58 -15.94 -22.07
CA PRO A 9 -43.17 -17.30 -21.74
C PRO A 9 -41.97 -17.29 -20.79
N VAL A 10 -41.75 -18.42 -20.10
CA VAL A 10 -40.67 -18.59 -19.11
C VAL A 10 -39.28 -18.22 -19.65
N GLU A 11 -39.02 -18.43 -20.94
CA GLU A 11 -37.73 -18.15 -21.58
C GLU A 11 -37.41 -16.65 -21.70
N ILE A 12 -38.44 -15.81 -21.84
CA ILE A 12 -38.24 -14.36 -21.88
C ILE A 12 -38.07 -13.83 -20.45
N MET A 13 -38.85 -14.37 -19.51
CA MET A 13 -38.75 -14.00 -18.10
C MET A 13 -37.43 -14.39 -17.46
N SER A 14 -36.88 -15.56 -17.82
CA SER A 14 -35.57 -16.03 -17.34
C SER A 14 -34.45 -15.07 -17.75
N ARG A 15 -34.45 -14.65 -19.02
CA ARG A 15 -33.48 -13.66 -19.53
C ARG A 15 -33.66 -12.29 -18.90
N LEU A 16 -34.90 -11.84 -18.73
CA LEU A 16 -35.19 -10.54 -18.16
C LEU A 16 -34.75 -10.44 -16.69
N LEU A 17 -35.06 -11.45 -15.88
CA LEU A 17 -34.74 -11.46 -14.46
C LEU A 17 -33.31 -11.97 -14.20
N LEU A 18 -32.56 -12.34 -15.24
CA LEU A 18 -31.22 -12.95 -15.15
C LEU A 18 -31.21 -14.24 -14.31
N LEU A 19 -32.24 -15.06 -14.46
CA LEU A 19 -32.44 -16.30 -13.73
C LEU A 19 -32.51 -17.50 -14.67
N THR A 20 -32.28 -18.71 -14.14
CA THR A 20 -32.57 -19.93 -14.90
C THR A 20 -34.08 -20.17 -14.99
N PRO A 21 -34.61 -20.81 -16.06
CA PRO A 21 -36.04 -21.11 -16.18
C PRO A 21 -36.60 -21.91 -14.99
N ARG A 22 -35.79 -22.82 -14.44
CA ARG A 22 -36.11 -23.60 -13.23
C ARG A 22 -36.29 -22.69 -12.01
N ARG A 23 -35.44 -21.67 -11.86
CA ARG A 23 -35.53 -20.71 -10.75
C ARG A 23 -36.74 -19.80 -10.86
N VAL A 24 -37.10 -19.37 -12.06
CA VAL A 24 -38.34 -18.60 -12.30
C VAL A 24 -39.58 -19.43 -11.91
N GLN A 25 -39.63 -20.70 -12.29
CA GLN A 25 -40.72 -21.60 -11.91
C GLN A 25 -40.80 -21.83 -10.39
N GLN A 26 -39.65 -21.95 -9.73
CA GLN A 26 -39.58 -22.07 -8.27
C GLN A 26 -40.10 -20.81 -7.57
N LEU A 27 -39.62 -19.61 -7.96
CA LEU A 27 -40.09 -18.34 -7.42
C LEU A 27 -41.58 -18.11 -7.67
N ALA A 28 -42.10 -18.63 -8.78
CA ALA A 28 -43.52 -18.56 -9.08
C ALA A 28 -44.36 -19.56 -8.26
N ASN A 29 -43.75 -20.62 -7.73
CA ASN A 29 -44.39 -21.50 -6.73
C ASN A 29 -44.30 -20.91 -5.32
N GLU A 30 -43.25 -20.13 -5.05
CA GLU A 30 -43.06 -19.36 -3.81
C GLU A 30 -43.93 -18.08 -3.76
N GLY A 31 -44.67 -17.76 -4.82
CA GLY A 31 -45.57 -16.60 -4.90
C GLY A 31 -44.89 -15.26 -5.20
N VAL A 32 -43.59 -15.28 -5.49
CA VAL A 32 -42.78 -14.09 -5.82
C VAL A 32 -43.03 -13.62 -7.26
N VAL A 33 -43.26 -14.56 -8.17
CA VAL A 33 -43.47 -14.29 -9.61
C VAL A 33 -44.91 -14.67 -9.98
N GLU A 34 -45.66 -13.76 -10.60
CA GLU A 34 -47.08 -13.98 -10.87
C GLU A 34 -47.33 -14.71 -12.20
N LYS A 35 -48.03 -15.85 -12.13
CA LYS A 35 -48.45 -16.65 -13.29
C LYS A 35 -49.78 -16.14 -13.84
N THR A 36 -49.84 -15.90 -15.14
CA THR A 36 -51.10 -15.56 -15.83
C THR A 36 -51.81 -16.83 -16.31
N ASP A 37 -51.08 -17.69 -17.02
CA ASP A 37 -51.57 -18.94 -17.62
C ASP A 37 -50.47 -20.02 -17.56
N ARG A 38 -50.75 -21.23 -18.04
CA ARG A 38 -49.80 -22.35 -18.04
C ARG A 38 -48.50 -21.98 -18.79
N GLY A 39 -47.43 -21.75 -18.03
CA GLY A 39 -46.11 -21.38 -18.55
C GLY A 39 -45.95 -19.92 -18.98
N ARG A 40 -46.92 -19.06 -18.64
CA ARG A 40 -46.96 -17.63 -19.00
C ARG A 40 -47.02 -16.76 -17.74
N TYR A 41 -46.29 -15.65 -17.75
CA TYR A 41 -46.08 -14.79 -16.59
C TYR A 41 -46.37 -13.33 -16.92
N ASP A 42 -46.93 -12.61 -15.96
CA ASP A 42 -47.15 -11.18 -16.06
C ASP A 42 -45.82 -10.44 -15.86
N LEU A 43 -45.38 -9.68 -16.88
CA LEU A 43 -44.10 -8.97 -16.85
C LEU A 43 -43.96 -8.05 -15.63
N ILE A 44 -44.95 -7.17 -15.45
CA ILE A 44 -44.87 -6.06 -14.51
C ILE A 44 -44.89 -6.62 -13.09
N LYS A 45 -45.84 -7.51 -12.81
CA LYS A 45 -46.00 -8.07 -11.47
C LYS A 45 -44.86 -9.00 -11.08
N SER A 46 -44.31 -9.75 -12.03
CA SER A 46 -43.16 -10.63 -11.80
C SER A 46 -41.88 -9.85 -11.51
N VAL A 47 -41.61 -8.77 -12.24
CA VAL A 47 -40.46 -7.89 -11.98
C VAL A 47 -40.60 -7.22 -10.61
N GLN A 48 -41.77 -6.65 -10.30
CA GLN A 48 -42.02 -6.04 -9.00
C GLN A 48 -41.90 -7.03 -7.84
N GLY A 49 -42.44 -8.24 -8.01
CA GLY A 49 -42.33 -9.30 -7.02
C GLY A 49 -40.89 -9.76 -6.82
N TYR A 50 -40.12 -9.91 -7.90
CA TYR A 50 -38.70 -10.25 -7.81
C TYR A 50 -37.86 -9.16 -7.14
N ILE A 51 -38.12 -7.88 -7.44
CA ILE A 51 -37.45 -6.75 -6.76
C ILE A 51 -37.77 -6.76 -5.26
N ARG A 52 -39.03 -6.99 -4.87
CA ARG A 52 -39.40 -7.14 -3.44
C ARG A 52 -38.67 -8.31 -2.79
N TYR A 53 -38.61 -9.45 -3.47
CA TYR A 53 -37.89 -10.62 -2.99
C TYR A 53 -36.40 -10.36 -2.79
N LEU A 54 -35.74 -9.65 -3.70
CA LEU A 54 -34.34 -9.27 -3.54
C LEU A 54 -34.15 -8.33 -2.34
N ASN A 55 -35.04 -7.36 -2.16
CA ASN A 55 -34.99 -6.45 -1.01
C ASN A 55 -35.22 -7.19 0.33
N ASP A 56 -36.08 -8.19 0.35
CA ASP A 56 -36.35 -9.01 1.54
C ASP A 56 -35.23 -10.03 1.83
N GLN A 57 -34.53 -10.50 0.79
CA GLN A 57 -33.38 -11.41 0.91
C GLN A 57 -32.09 -10.72 1.34
N ILE A 58 -31.95 -9.42 1.08
CA ILE A 58 -30.90 -8.63 1.70
C ILE A 58 -31.34 -8.46 3.16
N PRO A 59 -30.69 -9.10 4.13
CA PRO A 59 -31.08 -8.98 5.53
C PRO A 59 -31.09 -7.49 5.90
N ASN A 60 -32.27 -7.00 6.27
CA ASN A 60 -32.54 -5.62 6.66
C ASN A 60 -31.36 -4.93 7.36
N LYS A 61 -30.67 -4.05 6.64
CA LYS A 61 -30.33 -2.72 7.16
C LYS A 61 -31.43 -1.77 6.69
N ALA A 62 -32.51 -1.76 7.46
CA ALA A 62 -33.56 -0.74 7.53
C ALA A 62 -34.54 -0.60 6.34
N SER A 63 -35.65 -1.32 6.45
CA SER A 63 -36.97 -0.84 6.06
C SER A 63 -37.25 0.57 6.64
N ASN A 64 -37.35 1.59 5.77
CA ASN A 64 -38.39 2.64 5.77
C ASN A 64 -37.94 3.83 4.89
N ASP A 65 -38.92 4.39 4.18
CA ASP A 65 -38.90 5.37 3.09
C ASP A 65 -38.26 6.76 3.41
N VAL A 66 -37.47 6.85 4.48
CA VAL A 66 -36.68 8.02 4.93
C VAL A 66 -35.17 7.71 4.90
N GLY A 67 -34.78 6.43 4.74
CA GLY A 67 -33.40 5.93 4.87
C GLY A 67 -32.50 6.02 3.63
N VAL A 68 -33.04 6.31 2.44
CA VAL A 68 -32.24 6.39 1.20
C VAL A 68 -31.26 7.58 1.24
N GLN A 69 -31.64 8.68 1.91
CA GLN A 69 -30.74 9.81 2.11
C GLN A 69 -29.69 9.53 3.18
N GLY A 70 -30.08 8.88 4.29
CA GLY A 70 -29.17 8.51 5.38
C GLY A 70 -28.11 7.48 4.98
N ALA A 71 -28.50 6.41 4.27
CA ALA A 71 -27.56 5.36 3.85
C ALA A 71 -26.56 5.82 2.77
N ARG A 72 -26.95 6.77 1.90
CA ARG A 72 -26.02 7.43 0.98
C ARG A 72 -25.04 8.33 1.73
N VAL A 73 -25.54 9.09 2.71
CA VAL A 73 -24.70 9.93 3.58
C VAL A 73 -23.75 9.06 4.41
N ASP A 74 -24.18 7.94 4.95
CA ASP A 74 -23.33 7.03 5.73
C ASP A 74 -22.25 6.38 4.84
N ALA A 75 -22.59 5.95 3.62
CA ALA A 75 -21.61 5.43 2.67
C ALA A 75 -20.65 6.52 2.16
N GLU A 76 -21.11 7.76 2.03
CA GLU A 76 -20.26 8.92 1.73
C GLU A 76 -19.35 9.27 2.90
N VAL A 77 -19.83 9.18 4.14
CA VAL A 77 -19.06 9.39 5.37
C VAL A 77 -18.02 8.28 5.57
N GLU A 78 -18.35 7.02 5.31
CA GLU A 78 -17.39 5.92 5.37
C GLU A 78 -16.33 6.03 4.27
N ARG A 79 -16.72 6.40 3.04
CA ARG A 79 -15.76 6.70 1.97
C ARG A 79 -14.88 7.88 2.32
N ALA A 80 -15.45 8.95 2.88
CA ALA A 80 -14.70 10.12 3.31
C ALA A 80 -13.68 9.77 4.40
N LYS A 81 -14.08 8.97 5.40
CA LYS A 81 -13.16 8.46 6.43
C LYS A 81 -12.05 7.60 5.81
N TRP A 82 -12.38 6.71 4.88
CA TRP A 82 -11.39 5.89 4.19
C TRP A 82 -10.42 6.72 3.35
N LEU A 83 -10.92 7.73 2.63
CA LEU A 83 -10.12 8.70 1.88
C LEU A 83 -9.21 9.51 2.80
N MET A 84 -9.69 9.95 3.96
CA MET A 84 -8.89 10.66 4.96
C MET A 84 -7.78 9.78 5.54
N HIS A 85 -8.09 8.54 5.90
CA HIS A 85 -7.07 7.58 6.37
C HIS A 85 -6.03 7.27 5.29
N ARG A 86 -6.45 7.16 4.02
CA ARG A 86 -5.54 6.96 2.90
C ARG A 86 -4.66 8.18 2.63
N ALA A 87 -5.21 9.39 2.77
CA ALA A 87 -4.45 10.63 2.65
C ALA A 87 -3.43 10.76 3.79
N GLU A 88 -3.80 10.39 5.01
CA GLU A 88 -2.89 10.40 6.16
C GLU A 88 -1.77 9.37 6.00
N LEU A 89 -2.09 8.15 5.54
CA LEU A 89 -1.07 7.16 5.20
C LEU A 89 -0.10 7.66 4.12
N ALA A 90 -0.61 8.33 3.08
CA ALA A 90 0.23 8.91 2.04
C ALA A 90 1.09 10.06 2.57
N ARG A 91 0.58 10.85 3.52
CA ARG A 91 1.34 11.90 4.22
C ARG A 91 2.47 11.31 5.05
N LEU A 92 2.18 10.29 5.86
CA LEU A 92 3.19 9.62 6.69
C LEU A 92 4.26 8.96 5.81
N ASP A 93 3.88 8.26 4.75
CA ASP A 93 4.83 7.65 3.80
C ASP A 93 5.71 8.72 3.10
N THR A 94 5.16 9.90 2.82
CA THR A 94 5.96 11.01 2.28
C THR A 94 6.83 11.68 3.34
N GLU A 95 6.41 11.78 4.59
CA GLU A 95 7.23 12.28 5.71
C GLU A 95 8.36 11.30 6.07
N GLU A 96 8.10 9.99 6.08
CA GLU A 96 9.12 8.94 6.25
C GLU A 96 10.13 8.96 5.11
N LYS A 97 9.66 9.03 3.86
CA LYS A 97 10.58 9.15 2.71
C LYS A 97 11.39 10.42 2.77
N LYS A 98 10.81 11.55 3.21
CA LYS A 98 11.54 12.82 3.39
C LYS A 98 12.56 12.77 4.52
N SER A 99 12.25 12.10 5.64
CA SER A 99 13.19 11.94 6.75
C SER A 99 14.32 10.95 6.44
N MET A 100 14.11 10.04 5.48
CA MET A 100 15.12 9.11 4.97
C MET A 100 15.99 9.67 3.83
N LEU A 101 15.69 10.87 3.32
CA LEU A 101 16.53 11.52 2.32
C LEU A 101 17.80 12.06 2.99
N VAL A 102 18.89 11.33 2.85
CA VAL A 102 20.23 11.82 3.15
C VAL A 102 20.80 12.48 1.91
N ASP A 103 21.42 13.65 2.07
CA ASP A 103 22.12 14.33 0.98
C ASP A 103 23.22 13.42 0.41
N ALA A 104 23.20 13.20 -0.90
CA ALA A 104 24.14 12.33 -1.59
C ALA A 104 25.61 12.78 -1.40
N GLU A 105 25.86 14.08 -1.21
CA GLU A 105 27.19 14.60 -0.91
C GLU A 105 27.63 14.29 0.52
N VAL A 106 26.70 14.27 1.49
CA VAL A 106 26.98 13.86 2.87
C VAL A 106 27.32 12.39 2.92
N GLN A 107 26.50 11.52 2.30
CA GLN A 107 26.76 10.08 2.22
C GLN A 107 28.11 9.78 1.56
N ARG A 108 28.45 10.50 0.48
CA ARG A 108 29.73 10.35 -0.21
C ARG A 108 30.90 10.75 0.71
N ARG A 109 30.78 11.87 1.41
CA ARG A 109 31.83 12.36 2.34
C ARG A 109 32.08 11.37 3.46
N ASP A 110 31.03 10.79 4.03
CA ASP A 110 31.15 9.86 5.15
C ASP A 110 31.74 8.52 4.68
N ALA A 111 31.35 8.04 3.49
CA ALA A 111 32.00 6.89 2.86
C ALA A 111 33.50 7.12 2.62
N PHE A 112 33.92 8.31 2.16
CA PHE A 112 35.33 8.65 2.00
C PHE A 112 36.07 8.73 3.35
N ARG A 113 35.41 9.20 4.42
CA ARG A 113 35.97 9.26 5.77
C ARG A 113 36.26 7.85 6.30
N ILE A 114 35.30 6.94 6.18
CA ILE A 114 35.44 5.53 6.57
C ILE A 114 36.57 4.87 5.76
N ALA A 115 36.60 5.06 4.44
CA ALA A 115 37.64 4.49 3.58
C ALA A 115 39.06 4.97 3.97
N ARG A 116 39.20 6.22 4.40
CA ARG A 116 40.47 6.78 4.88
C ARG A 116 40.88 6.19 6.23
N ALA A 117 39.94 6.01 7.15
CA ALA A 117 40.18 5.37 8.45
C ALA A 117 40.68 3.92 8.25
N VAL A 118 39.97 3.14 7.42
CA VAL A 118 40.38 1.77 7.05
C VAL A 118 41.80 1.75 6.48
N ARG A 119 42.10 2.62 5.51
CA ARG A 119 43.44 2.70 4.90
C ARG A 119 44.52 2.98 5.94
N THR A 120 44.24 3.88 6.88
CA THR A 120 45.20 4.29 7.91
C THR A 120 45.45 3.15 8.89
N ALA A 121 44.40 2.48 9.35
CA ALA A 121 44.50 1.32 10.25
C ALA A 121 45.34 0.20 9.63
N VAL A 122 45.08 -0.17 8.37
CA VAL A 122 45.82 -1.24 7.66
C VAL A 122 47.31 -0.90 7.51
N LEU A 123 47.63 0.34 7.16
CA LEU A 123 49.03 0.76 6.97
C LEU A 123 49.81 0.90 8.29
N ASN A 124 49.11 1.05 9.42
CA ASN A 124 49.74 1.13 10.73
C ASN A 124 50.09 -0.24 11.32
N ILE A 125 49.45 -1.32 10.88
CA ILE A 125 49.73 -2.68 11.40
C ILE A 125 51.21 -3.06 11.25
N PRO A 126 51.84 -2.97 10.05
CA PRO A 126 53.26 -3.30 9.89
C PRO A 126 54.17 -2.41 10.74
N LEU A 127 53.82 -1.13 10.91
CA LEU A 127 54.59 -0.18 11.72
C LEU A 127 54.64 -0.63 13.18
N ARG A 128 53.49 -1.05 13.75
CA ARG A 128 53.36 -1.52 15.13
C ARG A 128 54.17 -2.80 15.40
N ILE A 129 54.06 -3.79 14.51
CA ILE A 129 54.62 -5.14 14.75
C ILE A 129 56.06 -5.31 14.23
N SER A 130 56.56 -4.37 13.42
CA SER A 130 57.88 -4.49 12.78
C SER A 130 59.02 -4.77 13.76
N GLN A 131 59.01 -4.12 14.92
CA GLN A 131 60.04 -4.28 15.95
C GLN A 131 59.93 -5.63 16.67
N ASP A 132 58.70 -6.07 16.94
CA ASP A 132 58.44 -7.36 17.61
C ASP A 132 58.69 -8.57 16.72
N LEU A 133 58.52 -8.40 15.40
CA LEU A 133 58.82 -9.42 14.40
C LEU A 133 60.31 -9.48 14.04
N ALA A 134 61.06 -8.39 14.22
CA ALA A 134 62.50 -8.35 13.90
C ALA A 134 63.34 -9.30 14.77
N ASN A 135 62.87 -9.60 16.00
CA ASN A 135 63.56 -10.47 16.96
C ASN A 135 62.94 -11.87 17.07
N ASP A 136 61.92 -12.19 16.27
CA ASP A 136 61.21 -13.48 16.36
C ASP A 136 61.56 -14.38 15.16
N HIS A 137 61.93 -15.62 15.45
CA HIS A 137 62.40 -16.59 14.46
C HIS A 137 61.49 -17.81 14.29
N ASP A 138 60.42 -17.89 15.09
CA ASP A 138 59.41 -18.96 14.99
C ASP A 138 58.22 -18.52 14.10
N PRO A 139 57.97 -19.20 12.96
CA PRO A 139 56.86 -18.89 12.06
C PRO A 139 55.47 -18.91 12.73
N LEU A 140 55.24 -19.79 13.71
CA LEU A 140 53.95 -19.88 14.42
C LEU A 140 53.73 -18.68 15.35
N SER A 141 54.77 -18.27 16.08
CA SER A 141 54.76 -17.05 16.90
C SER A 141 54.49 -15.81 16.05
N VAL A 142 55.18 -15.68 14.91
CA VAL A 142 55.01 -14.58 13.95
C VAL A 142 53.57 -14.49 13.44
N HIS A 143 52.98 -15.62 13.04
CA HIS A 143 51.59 -15.66 12.56
C HIS A 143 50.59 -15.23 13.64
N ARG A 144 50.72 -15.72 14.87
CA ARG A 144 49.84 -15.33 15.99
C ARG A 144 49.95 -13.86 16.33
N LYS A 145 51.16 -13.28 16.29
CA LYS A 145 51.37 -11.85 16.52
C LYS A 145 50.72 -11.00 15.43
N LEU A 146 50.86 -11.43 14.16
CA LEU A 146 50.18 -10.79 13.03
C LEU A 146 48.65 -10.85 13.16
N GLU A 147 48.11 -12.01 13.49
CA GLU A 147 46.67 -12.21 13.67
C GLU A 147 46.12 -11.35 14.82
N SER A 148 46.81 -11.34 15.97
CA SER A 148 46.45 -10.50 17.11
C SER A 148 46.45 -9.01 16.76
N ALA A 149 47.48 -8.53 16.08
CA ALA A 149 47.59 -7.13 15.68
C ALA A 149 46.53 -6.74 14.63
N LEU A 150 46.15 -7.66 13.75
CA LEU A 150 45.07 -7.45 12.79
C LEU A 150 43.71 -7.35 13.50
N ILE A 151 43.41 -8.26 14.43
CA ILE A 151 42.16 -8.24 15.20
C ILE A 151 42.07 -6.95 16.03
N GLU A 152 43.16 -6.55 16.68
CA GLU A 152 43.22 -5.32 17.47
C GLU A 152 42.96 -4.08 16.61
N ALA A 153 43.65 -3.95 15.48
CA ALA A 153 43.45 -2.81 14.55
C ALA A 153 42.04 -2.77 13.94
N LEU A 154 41.43 -3.94 13.66
CA LEU A 154 40.06 -4.01 13.17
C LEU A 154 39.04 -3.66 14.27
N THR A 155 39.33 -3.99 15.53
CA THR A 155 38.48 -3.65 16.68
C THR A 155 38.54 -2.15 16.95
N GLU A 156 39.74 -1.55 16.98
CA GLU A 156 39.94 -0.10 17.09
C GLU A 156 39.19 0.65 15.97
N LEU A 157 39.31 0.17 14.73
CA LEU A 157 38.63 0.76 13.57
C LEU A 157 37.10 0.65 13.69
N ALA A 158 36.57 -0.48 14.17
CA ALA A 158 35.14 -0.66 14.37
C ALA A 158 34.59 0.30 15.44
N ASP A 159 35.34 0.51 16.52
CA ASP A 159 35.01 1.49 17.56
C ASP A 159 35.05 2.93 17.00
N GLU A 160 36.08 3.30 16.23
CA GLU A 160 36.17 4.61 15.57
C GLU A 160 34.99 4.86 14.61
N ILE A 161 34.63 3.88 13.78
CA ILE A 161 33.49 3.99 12.86
C ILE A 161 32.17 4.13 13.63
N SER A 162 31.99 3.40 14.73
CA SER A 162 30.79 3.48 15.57
C SER A 162 30.64 4.86 16.21
N GLN A 163 31.75 5.51 16.58
CA GLN A 163 31.71 6.90 17.09
C GLN A 163 31.38 7.91 15.98
N MET A 164 31.81 7.66 14.73
CA MET A 164 31.48 8.53 13.59
C MET A 164 29.99 8.49 13.22
N GLU A 165 29.30 7.38 13.46
CA GLU A 165 27.86 7.23 13.20
C GLU A 165 26.98 7.98 14.23
N SER A 166 27.57 8.46 15.33
CA SER A 166 26.87 9.20 16.38
C SER A 166 26.74 10.71 16.14
N ASP A 167 27.42 11.26 15.11
CA ASP A 167 27.20 12.64 14.68
C ASP A 167 25.78 12.77 14.10
N PRO A 168 24.93 13.67 14.63
CA PRO A 168 23.55 13.77 14.19
C PRO A 168 23.53 14.09 12.70
N ILE A 169 22.89 13.22 11.92
CA ILE A 169 22.59 13.47 10.51
C ILE A 169 21.77 14.77 10.49
N GLU A 170 22.41 15.87 10.13
CA GLU A 170 21.76 17.15 9.91
C GLU A 170 20.90 16.98 8.65
N THR A 171 19.70 16.45 8.84
CA THR A 171 18.70 16.29 7.79
C THR A 171 18.28 17.68 7.36
N LYS A 172 18.97 18.22 6.36
CA LYS A 172 18.59 19.49 5.76
C LYS A 172 17.16 19.33 5.25
N PRO A 173 16.20 20.18 5.69
CA PRO A 173 14.83 20.12 5.20
C PRO A 173 14.85 20.23 3.67
N PRO A 174 14.07 19.40 2.95
CA PRO A 174 14.04 19.47 1.50
C PRO A 174 13.62 20.88 1.08
N GLU A 175 14.40 21.48 0.20
CA GLU A 175 14.05 22.73 -0.49
C GLU A 175 12.64 22.57 -1.06
N THR A 176 11.73 23.47 -0.68
CA THR A 176 10.36 23.51 -1.19
C THR A 176 10.42 23.64 -2.71
N ILE A 177 10.27 22.53 -3.43
CA ILE A 177 10.08 22.57 -4.87
C ILE A 177 8.69 23.18 -5.06
N GLU A 178 8.64 24.48 -5.36
CA GLU A 178 7.43 25.14 -5.78
C GLU A 178 6.83 24.37 -6.96
N PRO A 179 5.52 24.10 -6.97
CA PRO A 179 4.91 23.35 -8.04
C PRO A 179 5.11 24.15 -9.34
N VAL A 180 5.83 23.55 -10.30
CA VAL A 180 5.98 24.07 -11.66
C VAL A 180 4.61 23.97 -12.34
N VAL A 181 3.77 24.97 -12.08
CA VAL A 181 2.54 25.22 -12.82
C VAL A 181 2.92 26.13 -13.98
N SER A 182 3.56 25.54 -14.98
CA SER A 182 3.66 26.14 -16.32
C SER A 182 2.35 25.83 -17.05
N ILE A 183 1.33 26.64 -16.81
CA ILE A 183 0.19 26.71 -17.71
C ILE A 183 0.65 27.58 -18.87
N ASP A 184 1.02 26.94 -19.98
CA ASP A 184 1.12 27.60 -21.27
C ASP A 184 -0.29 28.04 -21.67
N GLN A 185 -0.62 29.30 -21.37
CA GLN A 185 -1.71 30.04 -21.96
C GLN A 185 -1.15 31.24 -22.71
N GLY A 186 -0.46 31.00 -23.83
CA GLY A 186 -0.49 31.91 -24.98
C GLY A 186 -1.59 31.41 -25.92
N GLY A 187 -2.59 32.18 -26.34
CA GLY A 187 -2.56 33.61 -26.62
C GLY A 187 -3.03 33.77 -28.06
N HIS A 188 -4.30 34.15 -28.19
CA HIS A 188 -5.01 34.64 -29.37
C HIS A 188 -4.14 35.27 -30.46
N ASP A 189 -4.33 34.83 -31.72
CA ASP A 189 -4.84 35.66 -32.82
C ASP A 189 -5.34 34.76 -33.97
#